data_AF-A0A6I2ZY32-F1
#
_entry.id   AF-A0A6I2ZY32-F1
#
_cell.length_a   1.000
_cell.length_b   1.000
_cell.length_c   1.000
_cell.angle_alpha   90.00
_cell.angle_beta   90.00
_cell.angle_gamma   90.00
#
_symmetry.space_group_name_H-M   'P 1'
#
loop_
_entity.id
_entity.type
_entity.pdbx_description
1 polymer ?
#
loop_
_entity_poly.entity_id
_entity_poly.type
_entity_poly.pdbx_seq_one_letter_code
_entity_poly.pdbx_strand_id
1 'polypeptide(L)'
;MRAVDRYSRLQALGKPVVTTGEAAAVWRTSLPTAAGALARLANSGLLVKIRHGIFQIGAETPDPAVLLPVLTNPYPSYISGWSALSRHGMIEQIPRDVFATSLDRAKTVETRFGRYEIHHIHPDLFGGFEGGSGIRAGLATPAKALFDIVYLLSTRNGQVTLPELELPSDFNTSELRGWIESVPSARLRTMTADNIARLIGTAASLID
;
A
#
# COMPACT_ATOMS: atom_id res chain seq x y z
N MET A 1 36.06 5.86 -0.92
CA MET A 1 34.96 6.80 -0.58
C MET A 1 34.71 6.75 0.92
N ARG A 2 34.73 7.91 1.60
CA ARG A 2 34.51 8.00 3.05
C ARG A 2 33.03 7.76 3.38
N ALA A 3 32.72 7.52 4.66
CA ALA A 3 31.34 7.30 5.10
C ALA A 3 30.43 8.52 4.84
N VAL A 4 30.94 9.72 5.12
CA VAL A 4 30.23 10.99 4.86
C VAL A 4 29.90 11.16 3.38
N ASP A 5 30.85 10.92 2.48
CA ASP A 5 30.61 10.99 1.03
C ASP A 5 29.52 10.00 0.58
N ARG A 6 29.56 8.77 1.13
CA ARG A 6 28.55 7.75 0.82
C ARG A 6 27.16 8.20 1.26
N TYR A 7 27.04 8.70 2.48
CA TYR A 7 25.79 9.18 3.03
C TYR A 7 25.24 10.38 2.26
N SER A 8 26.09 11.37 1.97
CA SER A 8 25.72 12.55 1.17
C SER A 8 25.19 12.16 -0.21
N ARG A 9 25.80 11.18 -0.88
CA ARG A 9 25.29 10.66 -2.16
C ARG A 9 23.93 9.96 -2.05
N LEU A 10 23.65 9.30 -0.93
CA LEU A 10 22.32 8.72 -0.69
C LEU A 10 21.29 9.83 -0.48
N GLN A 11 21.61 10.87 0.29
CA GLN A 11 20.72 12.02 0.49
C GLN A 11 20.41 12.75 -0.83
N ALA A 12 21.39 12.85 -1.73
CA ALA A 12 21.22 13.45 -3.05
C ALA A 12 20.22 12.71 -3.95
N LEU A 13 19.79 11.49 -3.61
CA LEU A 13 18.69 10.81 -4.30
C LEU A 13 17.33 11.47 -4.06
N GLY A 14 17.19 12.27 -3.01
CA GLY A 14 15.91 12.86 -2.61
C GLY A 14 14.87 11.82 -2.18
N LYS A 15 15.29 10.59 -1.88
CA LYS A 15 14.42 9.50 -1.42
C LYS A 15 14.61 9.29 0.09
N PRO A 16 13.53 9.10 0.86
CA PRO A 16 13.61 8.78 2.29
C PRO A 16 13.95 7.31 2.56
N VAL A 17 13.90 6.45 1.53
CA VAL A 17 14.23 5.02 1.62
C VAL A 17 15.17 4.67 0.47
N VAL A 18 16.14 3.80 0.76
CA VAL A 18 17.07 3.28 -0.23
C VAL A 18 17.26 1.78 -0.09
N THR A 19 17.37 1.11 -1.23
CA THR A 19 17.69 -0.30 -1.33
C THR A 19 19.19 -0.54 -1.48
N THR A 20 19.66 -1.76 -1.20
CA THR A 20 21.04 -2.16 -1.53
C THR A 20 21.35 -1.99 -3.02
N GLY A 21 20.37 -2.23 -3.90
CA GLY A 21 20.52 -2.07 -5.35
C GLY A 21 20.76 -0.61 -5.74
N GLU A 22 19.94 0.31 -5.24
CA GLU A 22 20.11 1.75 -5.47
C GLU A 22 21.43 2.26 -4.91
N ALA A 23 21.80 1.83 -3.69
CA ALA A 23 23.08 2.19 -3.09
C ALA A 23 24.27 1.68 -3.93
N ALA A 24 24.19 0.45 -4.43
CA ALA A 24 25.21 -0.13 -5.32
C ALA A 24 25.34 0.69 -6.62
N ALA A 25 24.22 1.10 -7.22
CA ALA A 25 24.20 1.93 -8.42
C ALA A 25 24.84 3.32 -8.16
N VAL A 26 24.42 4.02 -7.10
CA VAL A 26 24.91 5.36 -6.75
C VAL A 26 26.40 5.36 -6.39
N TRP A 27 26.84 4.33 -5.68
CA TRP A 27 28.24 4.20 -5.28
C TRP A 27 29.12 3.52 -6.33
N ARG A 28 28.54 3.05 -7.44
CA ARG A 28 29.21 2.30 -8.51
C ARG A 28 30.04 1.14 -7.95
N THR A 29 29.38 0.30 -7.14
CA THR A 29 30.03 -0.81 -6.44
C THR A 29 29.19 -2.08 -6.51
N SER A 30 29.77 -3.22 -6.12
CA SER A 30 29.04 -4.49 -6.09
C SER A 30 28.00 -4.53 -4.97
N LEU A 31 26.95 -5.34 -5.14
CA LEU A 31 25.90 -5.52 -4.12
C LEU A 31 26.47 -5.91 -2.73
N PRO A 32 27.44 -6.84 -2.60
CA PRO A 32 28.02 -7.15 -1.30
C PRO A 32 28.75 -5.96 -0.66
N THR A 33 29.47 -5.18 -1.46
CA THR A 33 30.20 -3.99 -0.98
C THR A 33 29.23 -2.91 -0.51
N ALA A 34 28.16 -2.68 -1.27
CA ALA A 34 27.09 -1.77 -0.90
C ALA A 34 26.38 -2.21 0.38
N ALA A 35 26.03 -3.50 0.49
CA ALA A 35 25.40 -4.06 1.68
C ALA A 35 26.24 -3.86 2.94
N GLY A 36 27.56 -4.15 2.86
CA GLY A 36 28.48 -3.91 3.98
C GLY A 36 28.64 -2.43 4.32
N ALA A 37 28.61 -1.53 3.32
CA ALA A 37 28.66 -0.09 3.56
C ALA A 37 27.38 0.45 4.21
N LEU A 38 26.20 0.01 3.75
CA LEU A 38 24.91 0.33 4.36
C LEU A 38 24.84 -0.16 5.81
N ALA A 39 25.30 -1.38 6.08
CA ALA A 39 25.36 -1.93 7.44
C ALA A 39 26.24 -1.07 8.36
N ARG A 40 27.42 -0.64 7.89
CA ARG A 40 28.29 0.27 8.66
C ARG A 40 27.65 1.63 8.92
N LEU A 41 26.98 2.22 7.94
CA LEU A 41 26.25 3.49 8.11
C LEU A 41 25.08 3.33 9.10
N ALA A 42 24.38 2.20 9.07
CA ALA A 42 23.32 1.91 10.03
C ALA A 42 23.87 1.72 11.46
N ASN A 43 24.99 1.00 11.60
CA ASN A 43 25.66 0.81 12.90
C ASN A 43 26.18 2.12 13.49
N SER A 44 26.52 3.12 12.66
CA SER A 44 26.92 4.45 13.11
C SER A 44 25.74 5.41 13.32
N GLY A 45 24.49 4.95 13.21
CA GLY A 45 23.29 5.76 13.39
C GLY A 45 22.95 6.72 12.24
N LEU A 46 23.65 6.64 11.10
CA LEU A 46 23.39 7.51 9.94
C LEU A 46 22.21 7.01 9.08
N LEU A 47 21.90 5.72 9.16
CA LEU A 47 20.75 5.09 8.50
C LEU A 47 19.98 4.25 9.50
N VAL A 48 18.69 4.04 9.25
CA VAL A 48 17.88 3.08 10.02
C VAL A 48 17.58 1.88 9.14
N LYS A 49 17.97 0.67 9.59
CA LYS A 49 17.62 -0.56 8.87
C LYS A 49 16.13 -0.84 9.02
N ILE A 50 15.40 -0.85 7.92
CA ILE A 50 13.95 -1.13 7.88
C ILE A 50 13.72 -2.64 7.84
N ARG A 51 14.40 -3.33 6.91
CA ARG A 51 14.43 -4.78 6.76
C ARG A 51 15.66 -5.19 5.95
N HIS A 52 15.80 -6.48 5.63
CA HIS A 52 16.91 -6.93 4.79
C HIS A 52 16.94 -6.16 3.46
N GLY A 53 18.07 -5.50 3.19
CA GLY A 53 18.33 -4.75 1.96
C GLY A 53 17.61 -3.41 1.80
N ILE A 54 16.92 -2.92 2.83
CA ILE A 54 16.13 -1.67 2.77
C ILE A 54 16.44 -0.82 4.01
N PHE A 55 16.80 0.44 3.76
CA PHE A 55 17.26 1.38 4.78
C PHE A 55 16.57 2.73 4.63
N GLN A 56 16.22 3.37 5.74
CA GLN A 56 15.74 4.73 5.80
C GLN A 56 16.91 5.70 5.76
N ILE A 57 16.75 6.78 5.00
CA ILE A 57 17.60 7.96 5.00
C ILE A 57 16.86 9.06 5.77
N GLY A 58 17.51 9.64 6.79
CA GLY A 58 16.90 10.65 7.66
C GLY A 58 16.29 10.07 8.94
N ALA A 59 15.75 10.94 9.79
CA ALA A 59 15.29 10.59 11.13
C ALA A 59 13.79 10.25 11.20
N GLU A 60 12.97 10.85 10.35
CA GLU A 60 11.52 10.70 10.39
C GLU A 60 11.04 9.35 9.84
N THR A 61 10.12 8.70 10.55
CA THR A 61 9.50 7.47 10.07
C THR A 61 8.74 7.75 8.77
N PRO A 62 9.06 7.05 7.66
CA PRO A 62 8.40 7.28 6.39
C PRO A 62 6.94 6.85 6.47
N ASP A 63 6.05 7.62 5.84
CA ASP A 63 4.66 7.21 5.63
C ASP A 63 4.62 5.84 4.93
N PRO A 64 3.69 4.94 5.32
CA PRO A 64 3.58 3.64 4.69
C PRO A 64 3.54 3.63 3.16
N ALA A 65 2.92 4.64 2.56
CA ALA A 65 2.83 4.78 1.12
C ALA A 65 4.20 4.99 0.46
N VAL A 66 5.21 5.48 1.17
CA VAL A 66 6.58 5.66 0.65
C VAL A 66 7.33 4.33 0.61
N LEU A 67 7.10 3.46 1.60
CA LEU A 67 7.77 2.17 1.67
C LEU A 67 7.16 1.15 0.71
N LEU A 68 5.83 1.21 0.50
CA LEU A 68 5.09 0.24 -0.29
C LEU A 68 5.67 0.01 -1.72
N PRO A 69 6.00 1.02 -2.55
CA PRO A 69 6.60 0.80 -3.87
C PRO A 69 7.93 0.05 -3.81
N VAL A 70 8.72 0.25 -2.75
CA VAL A 70 9.98 -0.46 -2.54
C VAL A 70 9.72 -1.93 -2.20
N LEU A 71 8.62 -2.24 -1.51
CA LEU A 71 8.24 -3.61 -1.13
C LEU A 71 7.62 -4.41 -2.27
N THR A 72 7.00 -3.75 -3.26
CA THR A 72 6.32 -4.41 -4.39
C THR A 72 7.10 -4.35 -5.70
N ASN A 73 8.24 -3.64 -5.76
CA ASN A 73 9.06 -3.54 -6.97
C ASN A 73 9.34 -4.93 -7.61
N PRO A 74 9.12 -5.10 -8.93
CA PRO A 74 8.83 -4.07 -9.94
C PRO A 74 7.34 -3.76 -10.16
N TYR A 75 6.44 -4.38 -9.39
CA TYR A 75 5.00 -4.24 -9.60
C TYR A 75 4.44 -2.95 -8.96
N PRO A 76 3.48 -2.29 -9.62
CA PRO A 76 2.81 -1.12 -9.08
C PRO A 76 1.89 -1.51 -7.93
N SER A 77 1.63 -0.56 -7.04
CA SER A 77 0.83 -0.79 -5.84
C SER A 77 0.24 0.52 -5.31
N TYR A 78 -0.81 0.40 -4.50
CA TYR A 78 -1.48 1.50 -3.82
C TYR A 78 -2.02 1.05 -2.47
N ILE A 79 -2.16 2.01 -1.54
CA ILE A 79 -2.79 1.78 -0.24
C ILE A 79 -4.30 1.67 -0.47
N SER A 80 -4.93 0.61 0.03
CA SER A 80 -6.34 0.31 -0.22
C SER A 80 -7.02 -0.34 0.99
N GLY A 81 -8.22 -0.88 0.78
CA GLY A 81 -9.02 -1.63 1.74
C GLY A 81 -9.12 -0.95 3.10
N TRP A 82 -8.88 -1.69 4.19
CA TRP A 82 -8.99 -1.15 5.54
C TRP A 82 -8.19 0.13 5.77
N SER A 83 -6.96 0.19 5.25
CA SER A 83 -6.10 1.37 5.41
C SER A 83 -6.63 2.59 4.67
N ALA A 84 -7.22 2.40 3.48
CA ALA A 84 -7.82 3.51 2.74
C ALA A 84 -9.18 3.92 3.32
N LEU A 85 -10.03 2.97 3.71
CA LEU A 85 -11.31 3.27 4.39
C LEU A 85 -11.08 4.12 5.64
N SER A 86 -10.13 3.74 6.50
CA SER A 86 -9.79 4.49 7.71
C SER A 86 -9.22 5.89 7.38
N ARG A 87 -8.35 6.01 6.37
CA ARG A 87 -7.79 7.31 5.94
C ARG A 87 -8.84 8.25 5.35
N HIS A 88 -9.91 7.71 4.78
CA HIS A 88 -11.07 8.48 4.30
C HIS A 88 -12.15 8.70 5.38
N GLY A 89 -11.91 8.23 6.61
CA GLY A 89 -12.89 8.35 7.71
C GLY A 89 -14.13 7.47 7.54
N MET A 90 -14.11 6.48 6.66
CA MET A 90 -15.25 5.60 6.41
C MET A 90 -15.44 4.52 7.48
N ILE A 91 -14.43 4.31 8.33
CA ILE A 91 -14.46 3.42 9.49
C ILE A 91 -13.68 4.09 10.63
N GLU A 92 -14.15 3.93 11.88
CA GLU A 92 -13.45 4.47 13.06
C GLU A 92 -12.19 3.68 13.42
N GLN A 93 -12.17 2.38 13.10
CA GLN A 93 -11.09 1.50 13.49
C GLN A 93 -9.82 1.79 12.70
N ILE A 94 -8.73 2.09 13.41
CA ILE A 94 -7.39 2.21 12.83
C ILE A 94 -6.81 0.80 12.60
N PRO A 95 -6.53 0.40 11.35
CA PRO A 95 -5.96 -0.92 11.07
C PRO A 95 -4.55 -1.06 11.64
N ARG A 96 -4.24 -2.22 12.23
CA ARG A 96 -2.88 -2.52 12.72
C ARG A 96 -1.87 -2.72 11.59
N ASP A 97 -2.34 -3.27 10.48
CA ASP A 97 -1.54 -3.59 9.31
C ASP A 97 -1.88 -2.65 8.16
N VAL A 98 -0.88 -2.38 7.32
CA VAL A 98 -1.06 -1.61 6.10
C VAL A 98 -1.64 -2.52 5.04
N PHE A 99 -2.90 -2.32 4.71
CA PHE A 99 -3.59 -2.99 3.62
C PHE A 99 -3.22 -2.30 2.29
N ALA A 100 -2.68 -3.08 1.37
CA ALA A 100 -2.25 -2.59 0.07
C ALA A 100 -2.68 -3.53 -1.04
N THR A 101 -2.95 -2.96 -2.21
CA THR A 101 -3.28 -3.71 -3.42
C THR A 101 -2.14 -3.58 -4.44
N SER A 102 -1.81 -4.66 -5.14
CA SER A 102 -0.76 -4.69 -6.16
C SER A 102 -1.05 -5.72 -7.26
N LEU A 103 -0.35 -5.57 -8.39
CA LEU A 103 -0.24 -6.64 -9.39
C LEU A 103 0.77 -7.74 -8.99
N ASP A 104 1.55 -7.52 -7.92
CA ASP A 104 2.43 -8.53 -7.34
C ASP A 104 1.61 -9.70 -6.74
N ARG A 105 2.28 -10.83 -6.48
CA ARG A 105 1.70 -11.93 -5.70
C ARG A 105 1.34 -11.47 -4.29
N ALA A 106 0.27 -12.05 -3.74
CA ALA A 106 -0.12 -11.79 -2.37
C ALA A 106 1.00 -12.19 -1.39
N LYS A 107 1.32 -11.31 -0.44
CA LYS A 107 2.37 -11.53 0.56
C LYS A 107 2.20 -10.60 1.76
N THR A 108 2.69 -11.04 2.91
CA THR A 108 2.82 -10.20 4.10
C THR A 108 4.29 -9.84 4.28
N VAL A 109 4.58 -8.57 4.54
CA VAL A 109 5.95 -8.07 4.73
C VAL A 109 6.07 -7.37 6.06
N GLU A 110 6.88 -7.94 6.95
CA GLU A 110 7.28 -7.32 8.21
C GLU A 110 8.39 -6.28 7.98
N THR A 111 8.24 -5.14 8.63
CA THR A 111 9.21 -4.04 8.61
C THR A 111 9.41 -3.49 10.01
N ARG A 112 10.49 -2.72 10.22
CA ARG A 112 10.70 -2.00 11.49
C ARG A 112 9.52 -1.11 11.89
N PHE A 113 8.73 -0.62 10.94
CA PHE A 113 7.67 0.36 11.16
C PHE A 113 6.26 -0.22 11.10
N GLY A 114 6.14 -1.55 11.04
CA GLY A 114 4.86 -2.24 10.94
C GLY A 114 4.81 -3.21 9.77
N ARG A 115 3.63 -3.79 9.59
CA ARG A 115 3.39 -4.91 8.69
C ARG A 115 2.53 -4.48 7.51
N TYR A 116 2.88 -4.99 6.34
CA TYR A 116 2.17 -4.74 5.09
C TYR A 116 1.50 -6.02 4.64
N GLU A 117 0.18 -5.99 4.49
CA GLU A 117 -0.60 -7.03 3.83
C GLU A 117 -0.82 -6.60 2.38
N ILE A 118 -0.04 -7.20 1.47
CA ILE A 118 -0.10 -6.90 0.04
C ILE A 118 -1.00 -7.93 -0.61
N HIS A 119 -2.10 -7.46 -1.16
CA HIS A 119 -3.11 -8.26 -1.84
C HIS A 119 -2.92 -8.16 -3.35
N HIS A 120 -2.93 -9.33 -4.00
CA HIS A 120 -2.97 -9.39 -5.44
C HIS A 120 -4.37 -9.00 -5.93
N ILE A 121 -4.45 -8.15 -6.95
CA ILE A 121 -5.69 -7.85 -7.66
C ILE A 121 -5.56 -8.18 -9.14
N HIS A 122 -6.69 -8.52 -9.76
CA HIS A 122 -6.76 -8.75 -11.20
C HIS A 122 -6.32 -7.49 -11.96
N PRO A 123 -5.57 -7.60 -13.07
CA PRO A 123 -5.12 -6.45 -13.85
C PRO A 123 -6.24 -5.50 -14.27
N ASP A 124 -7.38 -6.03 -14.74
CA ASP A 124 -8.56 -5.23 -15.14
C ASP A 124 -9.21 -4.44 -13.99
N LEU A 125 -8.83 -4.74 -12.74
CA LEU A 125 -9.32 -4.09 -11.53
C LEU A 125 -8.25 -3.21 -10.86
N PHE A 126 -7.09 -3.04 -11.50
CA PHE A 126 -6.01 -2.20 -11.00
C PHE A 126 -6.19 -0.74 -11.44
N GLY A 127 -6.43 0.15 -10.48
CA GLY A 127 -6.63 1.59 -10.72
C GLY A 127 -7.39 2.24 -9.57
N GLY A 128 -7.97 3.42 -9.80
CA GLY A 128 -8.84 4.11 -8.84
C GLY A 128 -8.10 4.62 -7.60
N PHE A 129 -6.91 5.18 -7.78
CA PHE A 129 -6.11 5.74 -6.69
C PHE A 129 -5.48 7.08 -7.09
N GLU A 130 -5.23 7.91 -6.09
CA GLU A 130 -4.73 9.29 -6.26
C GLU A 130 -3.49 9.55 -5.41
N GLY A 131 -2.78 10.65 -5.70
CA GLY A 131 -1.62 11.08 -4.91
C GLY A 131 -0.36 10.20 -5.05
N GLY A 132 -0.33 9.29 -6.02
CA GLY A 132 0.85 8.48 -6.34
C GLY A 132 1.95 9.27 -7.03
N SER A 133 3.21 8.87 -6.84
CA SER A 133 4.39 9.43 -7.49
C SER A 133 5.46 8.35 -7.70
N GLY A 134 6.61 8.70 -8.28
CA GLY A 134 7.74 7.77 -8.45
C GLY A 134 8.36 7.25 -7.14
N ILE A 135 8.04 7.85 -5.98
CA ILE A 135 8.59 7.48 -4.66
C ILE A 135 7.51 7.11 -3.63
N ARG A 136 6.23 7.23 -3.99
CA ARG A 136 5.11 7.03 -3.08
C ARG A 136 3.94 6.40 -3.81
N ALA A 137 3.39 5.34 -3.24
CA ALA A 137 2.17 4.71 -3.69
C ALA A 137 0.96 5.65 -3.54
N GLY A 138 -0.02 5.51 -4.43
CA GLY A 138 -1.28 6.22 -4.30
C GLY A 138 -2.17 5.71 -3.16
N LEU A 139 -3.23 6.44 -2.88
CA LEU A 139 -4.32 6.05 -1.98
C LEU A 139 -5.57 5.77 -2.82
N ALA A 140 -6.19 4.60 -2.66
CA ALA A 140 -7.47 4.29 -3.32
C ALA A 140 -8.51 5.36 -3.03
N THR A 141 -9.35 5.73 -4.00
CA THR A 141 -10.53 6.57 -3.77
C THR A 141 -11.48 5.91 -2.76
N PRO A 142 -12.42 6.63 -2.12
CA PRO A 142 -13.41 6.01 -1.25
C PRO A 142 -14.16 4.84 -1.91
N ALA A 143 -14.63 5.03 -3.15
CA ALA A 143 -15.30 4.00 -3.92
C ALA A 143 -14.38 2.80 -4.20
N LYS A 144 -13.13 3.05 -4.59
CA LYS A 144 -12.16 1.97 -4.86
C LYS A 144 -11.75 1.22 -3.60
N ALA A 145 -11.58 1.91 -2.48
CA ALA A 145 -11.23 1.30 -1.19
C ALA A 145 -12.32 0.30 -0.74
N LEU A 146 -13.58 0.70 -0.84
CA LEU A 146 -14.72 -0.17 -0.53
C LEU A 146 -14.82 -1.34 -1.52
N PHE A 147 -14.68 -1.07 -2.82
CA PHE A 147 -14.67 -2.13 -3.83
C PHE A 147 -13.58 -3.16 -3.56
N ASP A 148 -12.33 -2.73 -3.35
CA ASP A 148 -11.20 -3.62 -3.19
C ASP A 148 -11.36 -4.57 -2.02
N ILE A 149 -11.74 -4.05 -0.85
CA ILE A 149 -11.89 -4.89 0.32
C ILE A 149 -13.04 -5.88 0.14
N VAL A 150 -14.18 -5.46 -0.42
CA VAL A 150 -15.33 -6.34 -0.61
C VAL A 150 -15.05 -7.38 -1.68
N TYR A 151 -14.42 -7.01 -2.80
CA TYR A 151 -14.02 -7.95 -3.85
C TYR A 151 -13.05 -9.01 -3.30
N LEU A 152 -11.98 -8.57 -2.63
CA LEU A 152 -10.95 -9.46 -2.09
C LEU A 152 -11.52 -10.38 -1.00
N LEU A 153 -12.40 -9.90 -0.12
CA LEU A 153 -13.03 -10.75 0.89
C LEU A 153 -14.11 -11.67 0.31
N SER A 154 -14.85 -11.22 -0.71
CA SER A 154 -15.84 -12.07 -1.41
C SER A 154 -15.16 -13.27 -2.06
N THR A 155 -13.95 -13.09 -2.61
CA THR A 155 -13.18 -14.19 -3.20
C THR A 155 -12.74 -15.25 -2.18
N ARG A 156 -12.60 -14.90 -0.91
CA ARG A 156 -12.12 -15.80 0.16
C ARG A 156 -13.24 -16.40 1.01
N ASN A 157 -14.22 -15.59 1.39
CA ASN A 157 -15.16 -15.92 2.47
C ASN A 157 -16.61 -15.99 1.99
N GLY A 158 -16.90 -15.59 0.75
CA GLY A 158 -18.26 -15.51 0.22
C GLY A 158 -19.05 -14.32 0.75
N GLN A 159 -19.39 -14.32 2.04
CA GLN A 159 -20.10 -13.22 2.70
C GLN A 159 -19.10 -12.30 3.43
N VAL A 160 -19.22 -10.99 3.19
CA VAL A 160 -18.29 -9.98 3.73
C VAL A 160 -18.92 -9.18 4.87
N THR A 161 -18.22 -8.97 5.96
CA THR A 161 -18.66 -8.06 7.03
C THR A 161 -17.57 -7.01 7.23
N LEU A 162 -17.99 -5.75 7.34
CA LEU A 162 -17.14 -4.63 7.72
C LEU A 162 -17.59 -4.14 9.10
N PRO A 163 -16.73 -3.44 9.87
CA PRO A 163 -17.16 -2.56 10.95
C PRO A 163 -18.21 -1.55 10.45
N GLU A 164 -18.74 -0.76 11.38
CA GLU A 164 -19.64 0.34 11.04
C GLU A 164 -19.00 1.23 9.96
N LEU A 165 -19.73 1.35 8.84
CA LEU A 165 -19.26 1.98 7.61
C LEU A 165 -20.03 3.28 7.41
N GLU A 166 -19.30 4.37 7.31
CA GLU A 166 -19.84 5.68 6.97
C GLU A 166 -19.43 6.06 5.55
N LEU A 167 -20.40 6.47 4.74
CA LEU A 167 -20.13 6.94 3.38
C LEU A 167 -19.97 8.47 3.40
N PRO A 168 -18.90 9.02 2.79
CA PRO A 168 -18.76 10.46 2.67
C PRO A 168 -19.87 11.04 1.77
N SER A 169 -20.23 12.31 1.99
CA SER A 169 -21.32 12.96 1.25
C SER A 169 -21.10 13.02 -0.26
N ASP A 170 -19.85 13.04 -0.69
CA ASP A 170 -19.42 13.05 -2.10
C ASP A 170 -19.03 11.65 -2.62
N PHE A 171 -19.46 10.59 -1.94
CA PHE A 171 -19.15 9.21 -2.34
C PHE A 171 -19.56 8.92 -3.78
N ASN A 172 -18.59 8.53 -4.62
CA ASN A 172 -18.81 8.31 -6.05
C ASN A 172 -19.39 6.92 -6.34
N THR A 173 -20.70 6.79 -6.27
CA THR A 173 -21.42 5.55 -6.58
C THR A 173 -21.26 5.10 -8.04
N SER A 174 -21.03 6.04 -8.97
CA SER A 174 -20.80 5.71 -10.38
C SER A 174 -19.47 4.98 -10.57
N GLU A 175 -18.41 5.46 -9.93
CA GLU A 175 -17.11 4.80 -9.89
C GLU A 175 -17.23 3.39 -9.28
N LEU A 176 -17.90 3.26 -8.14
CA LEU A 176 -18.12 1.97 -7.49
C LEU A 176 -18.79 0.96 -8.43
N ARG A 177 -19.85 1.39 -9.14
CA ARG A 177 -20.55 0.55 -10.12
C ARG A 177 -19.62 0.14 -11.26
N GLY A 178 -18.83 1.05 -11.80
CA GLY A 178 -17.86 0.76 -12.85
C GLY A 178 -16.86 -0.33 -12.44
N TRP A 179 -16.36 -0.28 -11.20
CA TRP A 179 -15.47 -1.34 -10.68
C TRP A 179 -16.15 -2.70 -10.58
N ILE A 180 -17.40 -2.75 -10.11
CA ILE A 180 -18.21 -3.99 -10.06
C ILE A 180 -18.38 -4.55 -11.48
N GLU A 181 -18.77 -3.71 -12.45
CA GLU A 181 -18.98 -4.12 -13.83
C GLU A 181 -17.71 -4.68 -14.49
N SER A 182 -16.55 -4.13 -14.13
CA SER A 182 -15.23 -4.55 -14.61
C SER A 182 -14.77 -5.91 -14.06
N VAL A 183 -15.47 -6.51 -13.09
CA VAL A 183 -15.11 -7.83 -12.56
C VAL A 183 -15.30 -8.91 -13.65
N PRO A 184 -14.23 -9.60 -14.08
CA PRO A 184 -14.32 -10.54 -15.23
C PRO A 184 -15.18 -11.77 -14.95
N SER A 185 -15.13 -12.29 -13.72
CA SER A 185 -15.92 -13.46 -13.33
C SER A 185 -17.34 -13.06 -12.98
N ALA A 186 -18.33 -13.53 -13.76
CA ALA A 186 -19.75 -13.24 -13.53
C ALA A 186 -20.19 -13.63 -12.11
N ARG A 187 -19.75 -14.79 -11.60
CA ARG A 187 -20.06 -15.23 -10.23
C ARG A 187 -19.49 -14.25 -9.20
N LEU A 188 -18.21 -13.89 -9.32
CA LEU A 188 -17.57 -12.97 -8.36
C LEU A 188 -18.14 -11.57 -8.46
N ARG A 189 -18.53 -11.13 -9.65
CA ARG A 189 -19.21 -9.86 -9.88
C ARG A 189 -20.53 -9.79 -9.11
N THR A 190 -21.39 -10.79 -9.27
CA THR A 190 -22.67 -10.89 -8.54
C THR A 190 -22.42 -10.91 -7.04
N MET A 191 -21.51 -11.77 -6.55
CA MET A 191 -21.21 -11.84 -5.11
C MET A 191 -20.68 -10.51 -4.54
N THR A 192 -19.80 -9.83 -5.28
CA THR A 192 -19.24 -8.53 -4.88
C THR A 192 -20.34 -7.47 -4.84
N ALA A 193 -21.20 -7.43 -5.86
CA ALA A 193 -22.34 -6.51 -5.94
C ALA A 193 -23.32 -6.73 -4.78
N ASP A 194 -23.69 -7.98 -4.49
CA ASP A 194 -24.63 -8.32 -3.42
C ASP A 194 -24.07 -7.95 -2.04
N ASN A 195 -22.78 -8.21 -1.80
CA ASN A 195 -22.11 -7.82 -0.55
C ASN A 195 -22.06 -6.29 -0.40
N ILE A 196 -21.72 -5.56 -1.45
CA ILE A 196 -21.71 -4.09 -1.45
C ILE A 196 -23.10 -3.53 -1.17
N ALA A 197 -24.13 -4.03 -1.87
CA ALA A 197 -25.50 -3.57 -1.71
C ALA A 197 -26.00 -3.76 -0.26
N ARG A 198 -25.68 -4.90 0.36
CA ARG A 198 -26.00 -5.16 1.77
C ARG A 198 -25.27 -4.20 2.72
N LEU A 199 -23.97 -4.00 2.53
CA LEU A 199 -23.16 -3.14 3.40
C LEU A 199 -23.61 -1.67 3.33
N ILE A 200 -23.88 -1.17 2.12
CA ILE A 200 -24.39 0.19 1.92
C ILE A 200 -25.83 0.32 2.46
N GLY A 201 -26.67 -0.69 2.26
CA GLY A 201 -28.03 -0.70 2.82
C GLY A 201 -28.06 -0.59 4.33
N THR A 202 -27.15 -1.29 5.02
CA THR A 202 -26.99 -1.17 6.49
C THR A 202 -26.47 0.21 6.89
N ALA A 203 -25.52 0.78 6.16
CA ALA A 203 -24.99 2.11 6.44
C ALA A 203 -26.06 3.22 6.27
N ALA A 204 -26.88 3.13 5.22
CA ALA A 204 -27.96 4.08 4.98
C ALA A 204 -29.06 4.00 6.06
N SER A 205 -29.36 2.81 6.58
CA SER A 205 -30.39 2.64 7.62
C SER A 205 -29.99 3.13 9.02
N LEU A 206 -28.74 3.52 9.23
CA LEU A 206 -28.25 4.08 10.50
C LEU A 206 -28.38 5.62 10.56
N ILE A 207 -28.73 6.25 9.43
CA ILE A 207 -28.81 7.72 9.28
C ILE A 207 -30.28 8.22 9.32
N ASP A 208 -31.25 7.30 9.26
CA ASP A 208 -32.70 7.56 9.43
C ASP A 208 -33.15 7.28 10.88
#